data_AF-A0A3B8WXL6-F1
#
_entry.id   AF-A0A3B8WXL6-F1
#
_cell.length_a   1.000
_cell.length_b   1.000
_cell.length_c   1.000
_cell.angle_alpha   90.00
_cell.angle_beta   90.00
_cell.angle_gamma   90.00
#
_symmetry.space_group_name_H-M   'P 1'
#
loop_
_entity.id
_entity.type
_entity.pdbx_description
1 polymer ?
#
loop_
_entity_poly.entity_id
_entity_poly.type
_entity_poly.pdbx_seq_one_letter_code
_entity_poly.pdbx_strand_id
1 'polypeptide(L)'
;MNMTRKDRNHIMLWAMLLSLLLFTPRVCAQTAQLNAQEAAKTRSAFVEYGKKYIGCPYISGATGPAAFDCSGFVYAVSRESIGYQLPRMVKNMYKFCKIIDESEREAGDLVFFRTTGTEEPSHVGIYIGNGQFLNCASDGPNTGVIVSSLRESYWKGKYYKTGRFLPASKSAELRDESTSAAGASGAGSSYSGNAQPSAAYETTSTGSTFLDKLVVDGMFGIDWNFFTPDYFRLTFRGLTATVHATYNGKYFKPGVGTMVRWDNGTGVLQLPLIFSITMNEYFRLFAGPVFTLGTPYLPGNSDQKIQASVFPGILGVCWNTPGFKAGKSEISFSQDIHYTVFNDTDGSALSPLKSLATGIVFSSGIRVTFPLKSLLK
;
A
#
# COMPACT_ATOMS: atom_id res chain seq x y z
N MET A 1 -33.43 -35.18 14.58
CA MET A 1 -33.90 -33.95 15.26
C MET A 1 -33.81 -32.83 14.22
N ASN A 2 -34.94 -32.48 13.59
CA ASN A 2 -34.94 -31.52 12.47
C ASN A 2 -34.76 -30.11 13.02
N MET A 3 -33.60 -29.51 12.79
CA MET A 3 -33.34 -28.11 13.12
C MET A 3 -34.32 -27.21 12.38
N THR A 4 -34.92 -26.26 13.10
CA THR A 4 -35.86 -25.33 12.49
C THR A 4 -35.13 -24.36 11.56
N ARG A 5 -35.86 -23.77 10.60
CA ARG A 5 -35.31 -22.80 9.65
C ARG A 5 -34.69 -21.57 10.36
N LYS A 6 -35.18 -21.23 11.56
CA LYS A 6 -34.66 -20.14 12.40
C LYS A 6 -33.30 -20.48 13.00
N ASP A 7 -33.10 -21.72 13.44
CA ASP A 7 -31.85 -22.17 14.05
C ASP A 7 -30.70 -22.21 13.04
N ARG A 8 -30.99 -22.63 11.80
CA ARG A 8 -30.03 -22.58 10.69
C ARG A 8 -29.56 -21.16 10.36
N ASN A 9 -30.47 -20.19 10.42
CA ASN A 9 -30.14 -18.78 10.14
C ASN A 9 -29.27 -18.18 11.25
N HIS A 10 -29.52 -18.53 12.52
CA HIS A 10 -28.66 -18.12 13.63
C HIS A 10 -27.26 -18.72 13.52
N ILE A 11 -27.14 -20.01 13.18
CA ILE A 11 -25.83 -20.67 13.03
C ILE A 11 -25.03 -20.06 11.86
N MET A 12 -25.69 -19.72 10.75
CA MET A 12 -25.04 -19.01 9.64
C MET A 12 -24.62 -17.58 10.01
N LEU A 13 -25.41 -16.86 10.80
CA LEU A 13 -25.07 -15.52 11.30
C LEU A 13 -23.83 -15.57 12.22
N TRP A 14 -23.75 -16.56 13.10
CA TRP A 14 -22.59 -16.79 13.96
C TRP A 14 -21.36 -17.23 13.16
N ALA A 15 -21.51 -18.09 12.15
CA ALA A 15 -20.43 -18.46 11.25
C ALA A 15 -19.91 -17.25 10.43
N MET A 16 -20.80 -16.34 10.03
CA MET A 16 -20.43 -15.10 9.33
C MET A 16 -19.73 -14.09 10.26
N LEU A 17 -20.24 -13.86 11.47
CA LEU A 17 -19.57 -13.03 12.47
C LEU A 17 -18.18 -13.58 12.80
N LEU A 18 -18.06 -14.90 12.95
CA LEU A 18 -16.78 -15.58 13.14
C LEU A 18 -15.85 -15.40 11.93
N SER A 19 -16.37 -15.48 10.70
CA SER A 19 -15.57 -15.23 9.49
C SER A 19 -15.11 -13.76 9.36
N LEU A 20 -15.94 -12.79 9.75
CA LEU A 20 -15.61 -11.36 9.76
C LEU A 20 -14.57 -11.03 10.85
N LEU A 21 -14.69 -11.67 12.02
CA LEU A 21 -13.73 -11.60 13.14
C LEU A 21 -12.40 -12.30 12.82
N LEU A 22 -12.40 -13.31 11.95
CA LEU A 22 -11.17 -14.01 11.53
C LEU A 22 -10.42 -13.32 10.37
N PHE A 23 -11.07 -12.43 9.62
CA PHE A 23 -10.46 -11.74 8.46
C PHE A 23 -10.04 -10.29 8.71
N THR A 24 -10.68 -9.57 9.62
CA THR A 24 -10.31 -8.18 9.96
C THR A 24 -8.93 -8.03 10.64
N PRO A 25 -8.45 -8.92 11.55
CA PRO A 25 -7.10 -8.79 12.10
C PRO A 25 -6.00 -9.21 11.11
N ARG A 26 -6.28 -10.11 10.15
CA ARG A 26 -5.29 -10.59 9.18
C ARG A 26 -4.99 -9.60 8.06
N VAL A 27 -6.00 -8.88 7.56
CA VAL A 27 -5.79 -7.86 6.52
C VAL A 27 -5.00 -6.66 7.08
N CYS A 28 -5.28 -6.23 8.33
CA CYS A 28 -4.50 -5.18 8.99
C CYS A 28 -3.07 -5.62 9.29
N ALA A 29 -2.86 -6.84 9.80
CA ALA A 29 -1.53 -7.38 10.08
C ALA A 29 -0.69 -7.55 8.80
N GLN A 30 -1.28 -8.06 7.71
CA GLN A 30 -0.57 -8.23 6.45
C GLN A 30 -0.26 -6.89 5.77
N THR A 31 -1.18 -5.92 5.82
CA THR A 31 -0.92 -4.55 5.34
C THR A 31 0.18 -3.88 6.16
N ALA A 32 0.18 -4.04 7.48
CA ALA A 32 1.25 -3.54 8.34
C ALA A 32 2.60 -4.19 8.02
N GLN A 33 2.61 -5.49 7.77
CA GLN A 33 3.82 -6.24 7.42
C GLN A 33 4.36 -5.86 6.02
N LEU A 34 3.49 -5.66 5.04
CA LEU A 34 3.86 -5.19 3.70
C LEU A 34 4.41 -3.76 3.73
N ASN A 35 3.76 -2.87 4.48
CA ASN A 35 4.26 -1.50 4.69
C ASN A 35 5.62 -1.50 5.40
N ALA A 36 5.80 -2.35 6.41
CA ALA A 36 7.06 -2.50 7.12
C ALA A 36 8.17 -3.04 6.21
N GLN A 37 7.86 -4.01 5.35
CA GLN A 37 8.82 -4.57 4.39
C GLN A 37 9.21 -3.57 3.30
N GLU A 38 8.26 -2.79 2.79
CA GLU A 38 8.53 -1.72 1.83
C GLU A 38 9.33 -0.58 2.47
N ALA A 39 9.02 -0.23 3.72
CA ALA A 39 9.80 0.70 4.52
C ALA A 39 11.24 0.19 4.72
N ALA A 40 11.42 -1.09 5.06
CA ALA A 40 12.73 -1.72 5.21
C ALA A 40 13.54 -1.66 3.91
N LYS A 41 12.90 -1.97 2.77
CA LYS A 41 13.52 -1.91 1.44
C LYS A 41 13.96 -0.49 1.09
N THR A 42 13.09 0.50 1.35
CA THR A 42 13.38 1.92 1.08
C THR A 42 14.53 2.43 1.95
N ARG A 43 14.52 2.09 3.24
CA ARG A 43 15.61 2.41 4.19
C ARG A 43 16.93 1.78 3.77
N SER A 44 16.90 0.50 3.38
CA SER A 44 18.08 -0.21 2.89
C SER A 44 18.63 0.45 1.62
N ALA A 45 17.77 0.75 0.64
CA ALA A 45 18.19 1.45 -0.58
C ALA A 45 18.84 2.81 -0.29
N PHE A 46 18.28 3.58 0.65
CA PHE A 46 18.83 4.87 1.08
C PHE A 46 20.22 4.73 1.72
N VAL A 47 20.39 3.78 2.64
CA VAL A 47 21.68 3.54 3.32
C VAL A 47 22.72 3.00 2.35
N GLU A 48 22.39 1.98 1.55
CA GLU A 48 23.33 1.37 0.60
C GLU A 48 23.76 2.33 -0.50
N TYR A 49 22.88 3.22 -0.96
CA TYR A 49 23.26 4.29 -1.88
C TYR A 49 24.22 5.28 -1.24
N GLY A 50 23.98 5.67 0.02
CA GLY A 50 24.89 6.56 0.75
C GLY A 50 26.30 5.97 0.93
N LYS A 51 26.41 4.66 1.16
CA LYS A 51 27.71 3.97 1.30
C LYS A 51 28.59 4.08 0.05
N LYS A 52 28.02 4.26 -1.14
CA LYS A 52 28.78 4.40 -2.40
C LYS A 52 29.67 5.62 -2.42
N TYR A 53 29.35 6.63 -1.62
CA TYR A 53 30.09 7.89 -1.57
C TYR A 53 31.16 7.92 -0.49
N ILE A 54 31.39 6.83 0.26
CA ILE A 54 32.45 6.78 1.27
C ILE A 54 33.80 7.16 0.61
N GLY A 55 34.49 8.13 1.21
CA GLY A 55 35.73 8.72 0.69
C GLY A 55 35.53 9.98 -0.15
N CYS A 56 34.31 10.35 -0.56
CA CYS A 56 34.08 11.61 -1.27
C CYS A 56 34.45 12.81 -0.37
N PRO A 57 35.20 13.81 -0.89
CA PRO A 57 35.70 14.92 -0.09
C PRO A 57 34.60 15.85 0.41
N TYR A 58 34.89 16.51 1.53
CA TYR A 58 34.04 17.57 2.07
C TYR A 58 34.30 18.90 1.36
N ILE A 59 33.26 19.54 0.86
CA ILE A 59 33.29 20.94 0.39
C ILE A 59 32.00 21.62 0.87
N SER A 60 32.16 22.75 1.58
CA SER A 60 31.04 23.55 2.07
C SER A 60 30.09 23.92 0.93
N GLY A 61 28.79 23.63 1.08
CA GLY A 61 27.77 23.92 0.07
C GLY A 61 27.63 22.84 -1.03
N ALA A 62 28.55 21.88 -1.13
CA ALA A 62 28.52 20.90 -2.21
C ALA A 62 27.41 19.84 -2.04
N THR A 63 26.87 19.35 -3.17
CA THR A 63 25.75 18.40 -3.23
C THR A 63 26.00 17.21 -4.16
N GLY A 64 27.26 16.95 -4.49
CA GLY A 64 27.67 15.77 -5.26
C GLY A 64 27.87 15.98 -6.76
N PRO A 65 28.26 14.89 -7.48
CA PRO A 65 28.73 13.63 -6.89
C PRO A 65 30.21 13.69 -6.47
N ALA A 66 30.97 14.69 -6.91
CA ALA A 66 32.41 14.78 -6.67
C ALA A 66 32.79 15.21 -5.25
N ALA A 67 31.92 15.96 -4.57
CA ALA A 67 32.12 16.43 -3.20
C ALA A 67 30.78 16.76 -2.54
N PHE A 68 30.74 16.76 -1.20
CA PHE A 68 29.52 17.03 -0.43
C PHE A 68 29.82 17.92 0.79
N ASP A 69 28.80 18.61 1.31
CA ASP A 69 28.76 18.94 2.74
C ASP A 69 27.85 17.96 3.50
N CYS A 70 27.78 18.06 4.82
CA CYS A 70 27.01 17.12 5.65
C CYS A 70 25.54 17.01 5.23
N SER A 71 24.89 18.14 4.97
CA SER A 71 23.48 18.19 4.55
C SER A 71 23.31 17.97 3.05
N GLY A 72 24.28 18.36 2.23
CA GLY A 72 24.31 18.14 0.79
C GLY A 72 24.45 16.65 0.45
N PHE A 73 25.21 15.91 1.26
CA PHE A 73 25.28 14.45 1.20
C PHE A 73 23.90 13.81 1.43
N VAL A 74 23.26 14.10 2.57
CA VAL A 74 21.93 13.55 2.90
C VAL A 74 20.88 13.95 1.86
N TYR A 75 20.93 15.21 1.42
CA TYR A 75 20.05 15.76 0.39
C TYR A 75 20.18 15.01 -0.94
N ALA A 76 21.41 14.82 -1.44
CA ALA A 76 21.64 14.15 -2.71
C ALA A 76 21.28 12.67 -2.65
N VAL A 77 21.70 11.97 -1.58
CA VAL A 77 21.41 10.56 -1.37
C VAL A 77 19.90 10.34 -1.33
N SER A 78 19.15 11.12 -0.54
CA SER A 78 17.68 10.96 -0.42
C SER A 78 16.96 11.20 -1.75
N ARG A 79 17.36 12.25 -2.49
CA ARG A 79 16.78 12.58 -3.79
C ARG A 79 17.06 11.49 -4.83
N GLU A 80 18.28 10.98 -4.90
CA GLU A 80 18.70 10.06 -5.96
C GLU A 80 18.35 8.61 -5.67
N SER A 81 18.41 8.17 -4.42
CA SER A 81 18.17 6.76 -4.07
C SER A 81 16.70 6.42 -3.94
N ILE A 82 15.90 7.34 -3.38
CA ILE A 82 14.51 7.08 -2.99
C ILE A 82 13.53 8.18 -3.45
N GLY A 83 14.00 9.18 -4.19
CA GLY A 83 13.15 10.24 -4.75
C GLY A 83 12.55 11.20 -3.71
N TYR A 84 13.09 11.23 -2.48
CA TYR A 84 12.61 12.12 -1.42
C TYR A 84 13.39 13.42 -1.41
N GLN A 85 12.67 14.54 -1.46
CA GLN A 85 13.24 15.87 -1.46
C GLN A 85 13.31 16.43 -0.04
N LEU A 86 14.45 16.27 0.63
CA LEU A 86 14.68 16.88 1.94
C LEU A 86 15.05 18.38 1.82
N PRO A 87 14.79 19.20 2.86
CA PRO A 87 15.31 20.55 2.90
C PRO A 87 16.85 20.57 2.86
N ARG A 88 17.45 21.57 2.20
CA ARG A 88 18.92 21.62 2.01
C ARG A 88 19.72 21.91 3.28
N MET A 89 19.13 22.61 4.26
CA MET A 89 19.81 23.03 5.49
C MET A 89 19.53 22.08 6.66
N VAL A 90 20.55 21.78 7.47
CA VAL A 90 20.45 20.89 8.66
C VAL A 90 19.27 21.24 9.57
N LYS A 91 19.15 22.52 9.94
CA LYS A 91 18.06 23.00 10.80
C LYS A 91 16.66 22.76 10.23
N ASN A 92 16.52 22.82 8.90
CA ASN A 92 15.25 22.58 8.23
C ASN A 92 14.98 21.08 8.09
N MET A 93 16.01 20.25 7.86
CA MET A 93 15.87 18.79 7.92
C MET A 93 15.41 18.34 9.31
N TYR A 94 15.98 18.93 10.37
CA TYR A 94 15.58 18.65 11.75
C TYR A 94 14.10 18.98 11.99
N LYS A 95 13.65 20.17 11.56
CA LYS A 95 12.23 20.58 11.67
C LYS A 95 11.28 19.75 10.80
N PHE A 96 11.77 19.20 9.69
CA PHE A 96 10.99 18.36 8.79
C PHE A 96 10.78 16.94 9.36
N CYS A 97 11.74 16.43 10.14
CA CYS A 97 11.66 15.08 10.68
C CYS A 97 10.75 15.00 11.92
N LYS A 98 10.11 13.84 12.11
CA LYS A 98 9.53 13.46 13.40
C LYS A 98 10.67 13.10 14.36
N ILE A 99 10.78 13.77 15.50
CA ILE A 99 11.78 13.42 16.51
C ILE A 99 11.38 12.13 17.22
N ILE A 100 12.32 11.20 17.35
CA ILE A 100 12.10 9.88 17.94
C ILE A 100 13.03 9.63 19.12
N ASP A 101 12.64 8.69 19.97
CA ASP A 101 13.49 8.20 21.06
C ASP A 101 14.66 7.36 20.52
N GLU A 102 15.76 7.36 21.25
CA GLU A 102 16.98 6.64 20.84
C GLU A 102 16.78 5.13 20.73
N SER A 103 15.88 4.58 21.56
CA SER A 103 15.50 3.16 21.54
C SER A 103 14.72 2.76 20.29
N GLU A 104 14.07 3.73 19.63
CA GLU A 104 13.28 3.51 18.42
C GLU A 104 14.10 3.65 17.14
N ARG A 105 15.36 4.07 17.23
CA ARG A 105 16.21 4.40 16.07
C ARG A 105 16.40 3.20 15.15
N GLU A 106 16.23 3.44 13.86
CA GLU A 106 16.39 2.46 12.79
C GLU A 106 17.33 3.00 11.70
N ALA A 107 17.97 2.08 10.98
CA ALA A 107 18.79 2.45 9.82
C ALA A 107 17.96 3.28 8.82
N GLY A 108 18.57 4.35 8.30
CA GLY A 108 17.90 5.35 7.46
C GLY A 108 17.29 6.53 8.22
N ASP A 109 17.22 6.51 9.55
CA ASP A 109 16.89 7.72 10.33
C ASP A 109 18.07 8.71 10.28
N LEU A 110 17.79 10.00 10.50
CA LEU A 110 18.80 11.04 10.55
C LEU A 110 19.23 11.32 11.99
N VAL A 111 20.54 11.38 12.21
CA VAL A 111 21.14 11.79 13.50
C VAL A 111 21.66 13.20 13.39
N PHE A 112 21.29 14.04 14.35
CA PHE A 112 21.61 15.46 14.38
C PHE A 112 22.56 15.78 15.52
N PHE A 113 23.50 16.69 15.28
CA PHE A 113 24.54 17.09 16.24
C PHE A 113 24.70 18.61 16.32
N ARG A 114 25.20 19.09 17.46
CA ARG A 114 25.53 20.50 17.72
C ARG A 114 27.05 20.69 17.74
N THR A 115 27.68 20.75 16.57
CA THR A 115 29.15 20.81 16.45
C THR A 115 29.70 22.24 16.59
N THR A 116 28.88 23.26 16.33
CA THR A 116 29.23 24.69 16.28
C THR A 116 29.01 25.45 17.60
N GLY A 117 28.60 24.78 18.67
CA GLY A 117 28.31 25.43 19.97
C GLY A 117 27.02 26.24 20.02
N THR A 118 26.21 26.21 18.96
CA THR A 118 24.87 26.82 18.91
C THR A 118 23.80 25.88 19.45
N GLU A 119 22.65 26.43 19.86
CA GLU A 119 21.50 25.61 20.25
C GLU A 119 20.85 24.87 19.07
N GLU A 120 20.99 25.38 17.85
CA GLU A 120 20.48 24.71 16.65
C GLU A 120 21.41 23.56 16.20
N PRO A 121 20.86 22.46 15.65
CA PRO A 121 21.66 21.40 15.06
C PRO A 121 22.43 21.93 13.83
N SER A 122 23.72 21.66 13.81
CA SER A 122 24.67 22.14 12.79
C SER A 122 25.31 21.04 11.97
N HIS A 123 25.15 19.77 12.36
CA HIS A 123 25.61 18.63 11.59
C HIS A 123 24.54 17.54 11.53
N VAL A 124 24.56 16.76 10.44
CA VAL A 124 23.62 15.67 10.19
C VAL A 124 24.34 14.45 9.62
N GLY A 125 23.83 13.27 9.92
CA GLY A 125 24.24 12.02 9.30
C GLY A 125 23.09 11.04 9.15
N ILE A 126 23.30 9.99 8.35
CA ILE A 126 22.37 8.90 8.10
C ILE A 126 22.73 7.76 9.05
N TYR A 127 21.86 7.39 9.98
CA TYR A 127 22.09 6.26 10.85
C TYR A 127 22.07 4.95 10.06
N ILE A 128 23.02 4.06 10.32
CA ILE A 128 23.18 2.79 9.58
C ILE A 128 23.05 1.54 10.48
N GLY A 129 22.65 1.71 11.74
CA GLY A 129 22.54 0.63 12.72
C GLY A 129 23.73 0.54 13.66
N ASN A 130 23.60 -0.25 14.73
CA ASN A 130 24.70 -0.55 15.69
C ASN A 130 25.42 0.66 16.30
N GLY A 131 24.73 1.80 16.44
CA GLY A 131 25.34 3.04 16.92
C GLY A 131 26.21 3.75 15.88
N GLN A 132 26.20 3.32 14.61
CA GLN A 132 27.00 3.90 13.53
C GLN A 132 26.14 4.76 12.59
N PHE A 133 26.79 5.70 11.90
CA PHE A 133 26.15 6.59 10.94
C PHE A 133 27.12 7.04 9.85
N LEU A 134 26.58 7.28 8.65
CA LEU A 134 27.28 7.96 7.56
C LEU A 134 27.14 9.46 7.72
N ASN A 135 28.23 10.20 7.55
CA ASN A 135 28.20 11.66 7.50
C ASN A 135 29.19 12.16 6.45
N CYS A 136 29.21 13.47 6.18
CA CYS A 136 30.32 14.12 5.49
C CYS A 136 31.00 15.11 6.44
N ALA A 137 32.16 14.74 6.98
CA ALA A 137 32.87 15.48 8.02
C ALA A 137 33.87 16.48 7.41
N SER A 138 33.86 17.71 7.92
CA SER A 138 34.77 18.79 7.47
C SER A 138 36.16 18.72 8.07
N ASP A 139 36.29 18.10 9.25
CA ASP A 139 37.51 18.10 10.05
C ASP A 139 37.57 16.82 10.92
N GLY A 140 38.75 16.52 11.45
CA GLY A 140 39.05 15.34 12.24
C GLY A 140 40.07 14.41 11.57
N PRO A 141 40.37 13.26 12.20
CA PRO A 141 41.36 12.31 11.68
C PRO A 141 40.94 11.68 10.35
N ASN A 142 39.64 11.67 10.04
CA ASN A 142 39.08 11.27 8.76
C ASN A 142 38.07 12.34 8.32
N THR A 143 38.17 12.79 7.08
CA THR A 143 37.29 13.83 6.50
C THR A 143 36.58 13.31 5.26
N GLY A 144 35.59 14.07 4.77
CA GLY A 144 34.73 13.64 3.68
C GLY A 144 33.64 12.69 4.15
N VAL A 145 33.07 11.92 3.23
CA VAL A 145 32.01 10.96 3.54
C VAL A 145 32.60 9.74 4.24
N ILE A 146 32.25 9.55 5.51
CA ILE A 146 32.81 8.50 6.36
C ILE A 146 31.74 7.84 7.21
N VAL A 147 32.09 6.68 7.78
CA VAL A 147 31.32 6.05 8.85
C VAL A 147 31.88 6.49 10.19
N SER A 148 31.02 7.02 11.05
CA SER A 148 31.36 7.37 12.43
C SER A 148 30.44 6.63 13.40
N SER A 149 30.83 6.58 14.67
CA SER A 149 30.08 5.94 15.74
C SER A 149 29.60 6.95 16.78
N LEU A 150 28.34 6.84 17.18
CA LEU A 150 27.74 7.59 18.30
C LEU A 150 28.39 7.25 19.65
N ARG A 151 29.22 6.20 19.70
CA ARG A 151 29.99 5.82 20.89
C ARG A 151 31.33 6.55 20.96
N GLU A 152 31.79 7.17 19.89
CA GLU A 152 33.01 8.00 19.90
C GLU A 152 32.79 9.22 20.79
N SER A 153 33.77 9.56 21.63
CA SER A 153 33.65 10.63 22.63
C SER A 153 33.20 11.96 22.03
N TYR A 154 33.71 12.31 20.85
CA TYR A 154 33.31 13.53 20.13
C TYR A 154 31.83 13.50 19.76
N TRP A 155 31.39 12.49 19.00
CA TRP A 155 29.99 12.40 18.55
C TRP A 155 29.02 12.20 19.69
N LYS A 156 29.39 11.45 20.72
CA LYS A 156 28.59 11.28 21.93
C LYS A 156 28.33 12.62 22.63
N GLY A 157 29.36 13.47 22.76
CA GLY A 157 29.23 14.79 23.37
C GLY A 157 28.49 15.82 22.52
N LYS A 158 28.42 15.61 21.20
CA LYS A 158 27.73 16.51 20.25
C LYS A 158 26.35 16.03 19.83
N TYR A 159 26.00 14.78 20.09
CA TYR A 159 24.72 14.20 19.71
C TYR A 159 23.58 14.99 20.33
N TYR A 160 22.60 15.35 19.50
CA TYR A 160 21.44 16.12 19.93
C TYR A 160 20.17 15.27 19.94
N LYS A 161 19.71 14.86 18.76
CA LYS A 161 18.46 14.11 18.59
C LYS A 161 18.49 13.26 17.32
N THR A 162 17.57 12.32 17.24
CA THR A 162 17.30 11.53 16.03
C THR A 162 15.98 11.96 15.42
N GLY A 163 15.97 12.17 14.11
CA GLY A 163 14.78 12.48 13.34
C GLY A 163 14.46 11.39 12.32
N ARG A 164 13.19 11.04 12.23
CA ARG A 164 12.64 10.10 11.26
C ARG A 164 11.81 10.83 10.22
N PHE A 165 12.10 10.58 8.95
CA PHE A 165 11.29 11.04 7.81
C PHE A 165 10.77 9.88 6.95
N LEU A 166 11.31 8.66 7.14
CA LEU A 166 10.85 7.44 6.49
C LEU A 166 9.91 6.66 7.41
N PRO A 167 8.93 5.91 6.86
CA PRO A 167 8.10 5.02 7.66
C PRO A 167 8.94 4.05 8.51
N ALA A 168 8.45 3.66 9.69
CA ALA A 168 9.13 2.68 10.53
C ALA A 168 9.12 1.30 9.85
N SER A 169 10.24 0.58 9.92
CA SER A 169 10.38 -0.78 9.38
C SER A 169 10.19 -1.86 10.43
N LYS A 170 10.33 -1.54 11.71
CA LYS A 170 9.84 -2.40 12.79
C LYS A 170 8.36 -2.11 12.98
N SER A 171 7.51 -3.11 12.76
CA SER A 171 6.09 -3.02 13.15
C SER A 171 6.02 -2.53 14.58
N ALA A 172 5.26 -1.47 14.83
CA ALA A 172 4.98 -1.02 16.18
C ALA A 172 4.25 -2.15 16.90
N GLU A 173 5.00 -3.02 17.58
CA GLU A 173 4.44 -3.91 18.58
C GLU A 173 3.80 -2.99 19.63
N LEU A 174 2.50 -3.18 19.77
CA LEU A 174 1.60 -2.55 20.71
C LEU A 174 2.29 -2.25 22.04
N ARG A 175 2.48 -0.95 22.33
CA ARG A 175 2.66 -0.49 23.71
C ARG A 175 1.29 -0.60 24.39
N ASP A 176 1.07 -1.70 25.09
CA ASP A 176 0.15 -1.74 26.23
C ASP A 176 0.96 -2.20 27.44
N GLU A 177 0.95 -1.37 28.48
CA GLU A 177 1.57 -1.65 29.78
C GLU A 177 0.75 -2.71 30.52
N SER A 178 1.35 -3.87 30.76
CA SER A 178 1.16 -4.59 32.02
C SER A 178 2.36 -5.48 32.33
N THR A 179 2.92 -5.24 33.50
CA THR A 179 4.05 -5.91 34.15
C THR A 179 3.92 -7.43 34.30
N SER A 180 4.98 -8.18 33.97
CA SER A 180 5.85 -8.92 34.92
C SER A 180 6.37 -10.29 34.42
N ALA A 181 7.68 -10.48 34.68
CA ALA A 181 8.41 -11.70 35.02
C ALA A 181 8.76 -12.77 33.96
N ALA A 182 10.07 -12.77 33.66
CA ALA A 182 11.01 -13.91 33.73
C ALA A 182 11.00 -15.01 32.64
N GLY A 183 12.18 -15.25 32.07
CA GLY A 183 12.50 -16.49 31.37
C GLY A 183 13.68 -16.37 30.41
N ALA A 184 14.83 -16.94 30.80
CA ALA A 184 16.13 -16.84 30.16
C ALA A 184 16.34 -17.74 28.91
N SER A 185 17.50 -17.52 28.28
CA SER A 185 18.25 -18.41 27.35
C SER A 185 17.71 -18.50 25.92
N GLY A 186 18.50 -18.53 24.85
CA GLY A 186 19.95 -18.63 24.67
C GLY A 186 20.26 -18.85 23.18
N ALA A 187 21.56 -18.76 22.81
CA ALA A 187 22.18 -19.12 21.53
C ALA A 187 21.74 -18.30 20.28
N GLY A 188 22.60 -17.64 19.52
CA GLY A 188 23.97 -18.02 19.13
C GLY A 188 23.93 -18.64 17.74
N SER A 189 24.15 -17.85 16.69
CA SER A 189 24.71 -18.37 15.43
C SER A 189 25.34 -17.26 14.60
N SER A 190 26.66 -17.36 14.53
CA SER A 190 27.61 -16.71 13.66
C SER A 190 27.57 -17.27 12.24
N TYR A 191 27.66 -16.42 11.22
CA TYR A 191 28.31 -16.69 9.92
C TYR A 191 28.69 -15.31 9.34
N SER A 192 29.95 -14.88 9.46
CA SER A 192 31.11 -15.23 8.61
C SER A 192 30.86 -14.87 7.15
N GLY A 193 31.54 -13.81 6.71
CA GLY A 193 31.43 -13.27 5.36
C GLY A 193 32.08 -14.15 4.31
N ASN A 194 31.77 -13.85 3.06
CA ASN A 194 32.76 -13.91 2.01
C ASN A 194 32.49 -12.86 0.94
N ALA A 195 33.58 -12.28 0.50
CA ALA A 195 33.68 -11.16 -0.41
C ALA A 195 33.22 -11.51 -1.84
N GLN A 196 32.82 -10.45 -2.53
CA GLN A 196 32.60 -10.34 -3.98
C GLN A 196 33.78 -10.88 -4.82
N PRO A 197 33.53 -11.06 -6.12
CA PRO A 197 34.13 -10.10 -7.04
C PRO A 197 33.15 -9.45 -8.02
N SER A 198 33.43 -8.19 -8.29
CA SER A 198 32.81 -7.29 -9.26
C SER A 198 32.98 -7.73 -10.72
N ALA A 199 32.01 -7.43 -11.58
CA ALA A 199 32.25 -6.80 -12.89
C ALA A 199 30.94 -6.48 -13.65
N ALA A 200 31.07 -5.49 -14.54
CA ALA A 200 30.20 -5.14 -15.67
C ALA A 200 28.99 -4.22 -15.40
N TYR A 201 29.31 -2.93 -15.51
CA TYR A 201 28.40 -1.90 -16.02
C TYR A 201 27.92 -2.31 -17.42
N GLU A 202 26.64 -2.67 -17.55
CA GLU A 202 25.94 -2.64 -18.83
C GLU A 202 24.94 -1.47 -18.81
N THR A 203 25.31 -0.42 -19.54
CA THR A 203 24.43 0.67 -19.92
C THR A 203 23.52 0.17 -21.03
N THR A 204 22.33 -0.35 -20.67
CA THR A 204 21.29 -0.66 -21.66
C THR A 204 20.12 0.29 -21.48
N SER A 205 20.17 1.40 -22.19
CA SER A 205 18.99 2.18 -22.53
C SER A 205 18.04 1.30 -23.36
N THR A 206 17.09 0.63 -22.72
CA THR A 206 15.93 0.05 -23.40
C THR A 206 14.70 0.81 -22.90
N GLY A 207 14.10 1.61 -23.79
CA GLY A 207 12.87 2.32 -23.49
C GLY A 207 11.81 1.34 -23.03
N SER A 208 11.29 1.52 -21.81
CA SER A 208 10.13 0.76 -21.35
C SER A 208 8.97 1.10 -22.28
N THR A 209 8.59 0.18 -23.14
CA THR A 209 7.41 0.32 -24.00
C THR A 209 6.18 0.50 -23.12
N PHE A 210 5.19 1.28 -23.58
CA PHE A 210 3.92 1.50 -22.86
C PHE A 210 3.29 0.19 -22.36
N LEU A 211 3.42 -0.89 -23.15
CA LEU A 211 2.94 -2.24 -22.83
C LEU A 211 3.60 -2.87 -21.59
N ASP A 212 4.84 -2.50 -21.25
CA ASP A 212 5.52 -3.01 -20.05
C ASP A 212 4.89 -2.51 -18.75
N LYS A 213 4.12 -1.42 -18.84
CA LYS A 213 3.42 -0.81 -17.71
C LYS A 213 1.94 -1.24 -17.64
N LEU A 214 1.44 -2.01 -18.59
CA LEU A 214 0.05 -2.48 -18.57
C LEU A 214 -0.06 -3.80 -17.79
N VAL A 215 -1.03 -3.85 -16.88
CA VAL A 215 -1.41 -5.03 -16.11
C VAL A 215 -2.85 -5.37 -16.47
N VAL A 216 -3.12 -6.63 -16.76
CA VAL A 216 -4.48 -7.13 -17.04
C VAL A 216 -4.92 -8.03 -15.91
N ASP A 217 -6.13 -7.82 -15.43
CA ASP A 217 -6.74 -8.64 -14.40
C ASP A 217 -8.14 -9.10 -14.80
N GLY A 218 -8.47 -10.32 -14.41
CA GLY A 218 -9.80 -10.92 -14.56
C GLY A 218 -10.34 -11.32 -13.21
N MET A 219 -11.62 -11.06 -12.96
CA MET A 219 -12.31 -11.46 -11.73
C MET A 219 -13.58 -12.23 -12.06
N PHE A 220 -13.84 -13.31 -11.33
CA PHE A 220 -15.13 -13.97 -11.30
C PHE A 220 -15.65 -13.95 -9.86
N GLY A 221 -16.90 -13.55 -9.67
CA GLY A 221 -17.49 -13.33 -8.36
C GLY A 221 -18.96 -13.68 -8.27
N ILE A 222 -19.40 -13.81 -7.02
CA ILE A 222 -20.79 -14.00 -6.62
C ILE A 222 -21.29 -12.69 -6.04
N ASP A 223 -22.44 -12.24 -6.52
CA ASP A 223 -23.12 -11.04 -6.08
C ASP A 223 -24.14 -11.38 -5.01
N TRP A 224 -24.20 -10.55 -3.98
CA TRP A 224 -25.10 -10.70 -2.85
C TRP A 224 -25.52 -9.35 -2.27
N ASN A 225 -26.62 -9.32 -1.52
CA ASN A 225 -27.15 -8.12 -0.89
C ASN A 225 -27.86 -8.48 0.44
N PHE A 226 -27.84 -7.58 1.42
CA PHE A 226 -28.59 -7.71 2.68
C PHE A 226 -29.95 -7.01 2.65
N PHE A 227 -30.13 -6.03 1.77
CA PHE A 227 -31.29 -5.17 1.70
C PHE A 227 -32.32 -5.77 0.75
N THR A 228 -33.51 -6.06 1.26
CA THR A 228 -34.72 -6.25 0.47
C THR A 228 -35.75 -5.21 0.89
N PRO A 229 -36.77 -4.90 0.07
CA PRO A 229 -37.78 -3.88 0.44
C PRO A 229 -38.48 -4.18 1.78
N ASP A 230 -38.63 -5.46 2.12
CA ASP A 230 -39.43 -5.89 3.27
C ASP A 230 -38.60 -6.44 4.45
N TYR A 231 -37.37 -6.93 4.20
CA TYR A 231 -36.56 -7.60 5.22
C TYR A 231 -35.05 -7.36 5.06
N PHE A 232 -34.31 -7.43 6.17
CA PHE A 232 -32.84 -7.49 6.17
C PHE A 232 -32.38 -8.94 6.24
N ARG A 233 -31.91 -9.49 5.11
CA ARG A 233 -31.43 -10.89 5.02
C ARG A 233 -30.38 -11.02 3.91
N LEU A 234 -29.40 -11.89 4.09
CA LEU A 234 -28.46 -12.22 3.03
C LEU A 234 -29.20 -12.88 1.86
N THR A 235 -29.10 -12.28 0.69
CA THR A 235 -29.69 -12.75 -0.55
C THR A 235 -28.62 -12.89 -1.62
N PHE A 236 -28.63 -14.02 -2.32
CA PHE A 236 -27.87 -14.15 -3.56
C PHE A 236 -28.50 -13.22 -4.60
N ARG A 237 -27.68 -12.35 -5.19
CA ARG A 237 -28.09 -11.44 -6.25
C ARG A 237 -27.69 -11.95 -7.62
N GLY A 238 -26.58 -12.67 -7.76
CA GLY A 238 -26.12 -13.00 -9.10
C GLY A 238 -24.67 -13.42 -9.22
N LEU A 239 -24.18 -13.35 -10.46
CA LEU A 239 -22.80 -13.65 -10.82
C LEU A 239 -22.21 -12.48 -11.60
N THR A 240 -20.94 -12.21 -11.35
CA THR A 240 -20.19 -11.18 -12.04
C THR A 240 -18.90 -11.74 -12.61
N ALA A 241 -18.56 -11.31 -13.83
CA ALA A 241 -17.26 -11.51 -14.43
C ALA A 241 -16.72 -10.16 -14.91
N THR A 242 -15.48 -9.84 -14.57
CA THR A 242 -14.84 -8.57 -14.93
C THR A 242 -13.51 -8.84 -15.62
N VAL A 243 -13.22 -8.07 -16.66
CA VAL A 243 -11.89 -7.97 -17.26
C VAL A 243 -11.47 -6.52 -17.23
N HIS A 244 -10.24 -6.27 -16.81
CA HIS A 244 -9.76 -4.92 -16.56
C HIS A 244 -8.28 -4.77 -16.91
N ALA A 245 -7.94 -3.65 -17.55
CA ALA A 245 -6.58 -3.27 -17.87
C ALA A 245 -6.20 -2.02 -17.07
N THR A 246 -5.07 -2.08 -16.39
CA THR A 246 -4.54 -1.01 -15.53
C THR A 246 -3.18 -0.57 -16.01
N TYR A 247 -2.94 0.74 -16.11
CA TYR A 247 -1.62 1.29 -16.36
C TYR A 247 -0.91 1.56 -15.03
N ASN A 248 0.28 0.98 -14.84
CA ASN A 248 1.08 1.08 -13.62
C ASN A 248 1.89 2.39 -13.60
N GLY A 249 1.20 3.48 -13.27
CA GLY A 249 1.80 4.81 -13.08
C GLY A 249 2.46 4.99 -11.71
N LYS A 250 3.29 6.04 -11.58
CA LYS A 250 4.05 6.34 -10.35
C LYS A 250 3.18 6.84 -9.18
N TYR A 251 2.10 7.57 -9.48
CA TYR A 251 1.25 8.23 -8.47
C TYR A 251 -0.21 7.74 -8.50
N PHE A 252 -0.74 7.49 -9.70
CA PHE A 252 -2.08 6.94 -9.90
C PHE A 252 -2.00 5.85 -10.96
N LYS A 253 -2.83 4.82 -10.80
CA LYS A 253 -2.91 3.70 -11.75
C LYS A 253 -4.28 3.71 -12.44
N PRO A 254 -4.45 4.51 -13.50
CA PRO A 254 -5.72 4.57 -14.22
C PRO A 254 -5.95 3.25 -14.97
N GLY A 255 -7.22 2.89 -15.14
CA GLY A 255 -7.59 1.70 -15.87
C GLY A 255 -8.94 1.78 -16.56
N VAL A 256 -9.14 0.81 -17.44
CA VAL A 256 -10.38 0.61 -18.19
C VAL A 256 -10.72 -0.86 -18.20
N GLY A 257 -11.99 -1.20 -18.08
CA GLY A 257 -12.44 -2.57 -18.13
C GLY A 257 -13.90 -2.69 -18.50
N THR A 258 -14.38 -3.93 -18.50
CA THR A 258 -15.78 -4.25 -18.71
C THR A 258 -16.20 -5.31 -17.72
N MET A 259 -17.48 -5.30 -17.37
CA MET A 259 -18.10 -6.30 -16.52
C MET A 259 -19.27 -6.95 -17.25
N VAL A 260 -19.53 -8.22 -16.94
CA VAL A 260 -20.75 -8.93 -17.29
C VAL A 260 -21.41 -9.32 -15.98
N ARG A 261 -22.59 -8.80 -15.70
CA ARG A 261 -23.31 -9.04 -14.44
C ARG A 261 -24.69 -9.60 -14.70
N TRP A 262 -24.94 -10.80 -14.23
CA TRP A 262 -26.29 -11.35 -14.18
C TRP A 262 -26.90 -11.01 -12.82
N ASP A 263 -27.95 -10.18 -12.80
CA ASP A 263 -28.63 -9.78 -11.57
C ASP A 263 -30.02 -10.41 -11.49
N ASN A 264 -30.14 -11.47 -10.70
CA ASN A 264 -31.40 -12.17 -10.45
C ASN A 264 -32.37 -11.36 -9.59
N GLY A 265 -31.88 -10.39 -8.82
CA GLY A 265 -32.75 -9.55 -7.99
C GLY A 265 -33.61 -8.61 -8.82
N THR A 266 -33.02 -8.01 -9.85
CA THR A 266 -33.73 -7.12 -10.78
C THR A 266 -34.15 -7.82 -12.08
N GLY A 267 -33.62 -9.02 -12.36
CA GLY A 267 -33.94 -9.82 -13.53
C GLY A 267 -33.27 -9.36 -14.82
N VAL A 268 -32.09 -8.72 -14.72
CA VAL A 268 -31.40 -8.14 -15.89
C VAL A 268 -29.97 -8.62 -16.03
N LEU A 269 -29.48 -8.58 -17.27
CA LEU A 269 -28.07 -8.73 -17.59
C LEU A 269 -27.47 -7.34 -17.85
N GLN A 270 -26.38 -7.01 -17.19
CA GLN A 270 -25.71 -5.73 -17.34
C GLN A 270 -24.30 -5.88 -17.90
N LEU A 271 -23.92 -4.93 -18.74
CA LEU A 271 -22.60 -4.81 -19.34
C LEU A 271 -22.00 -3.43 -19.01
N PRO A 272 -21.48 -3.21 -17.79
CA PRO A 272 -20.82 -1.95 -17.45
C PRO A 272 -19.50 -1.75 -18.21
N LEU A 273 -19.31 -0.55 -18.76
CA LEU A 273 -17.98 -0.08 -19.16
C LEU A 273 -17.37 0.67 -17.97
N ILE A 274 -16.20 0.24 -17.53
CA ILE A 274 -15.62 0.65 -16.26
C ILE A 274 -14.39 1.52 -16.50
N PHE A 275 -14.39 2.72 -15.94
CA PHE A 275 -13.20 3.54 -15.76
C PHE A 275 -12.78 3.47 -14.29
N SER A 276 -11.49 3.24 -14.03
CA SER A 276 -11.02 3.07 -12.66
C SER A 276 -9.75 3.84 -12.35
N ILE A 277 -9.58 4.12 -11.06
CA ILE A 277 -8.34 4.60 -10.47
C ILE A 277 -7.96 3.61 -9.37
N THR A 278 -6.82 2.96 -9.55
CA THR A 278 -6.23 2.09 -8.54
C THR A 278 -5.22 2.91 -7.72
N MET A 279 -5.45 2.99 -6.41
CA MET A 279 -4.64 3.81 -5.50
C MET A 279 -3.41 3.04 -5.03
N ASN A 280 -3.57 1.74 -4.78
CA ASN A 280 -2.53 0.77 -4.44
C ASN A 280 -2.97 -0.63 -4.90
N GLU A 281 -2.17 -1.67 -4.67
CA GLU A 281 -2.50 -3.06 -5.10
C GLU A 281 -3.80 -3.62 -4.46
N TYR A 282 -4.29 -2.99 -3.40
CA TYR A 282 -5.44 -3.47 -2.63
C TYR A 282 -6.72 -2.69 -2.87
N PHE A 283 -6.67 -1.48 -3.42
CA PHE A 283 -7.82 -0.60 -3.46
C PHE A 283 -8.03 0.05 -4.83
N ARG A 284 -9.23 -0.12 -5.38
CA ARG A 284 -9.66 0.43 -6.66
C ARG A 284 -11.01 1.13 -6.53
N LEU A 285 -11.07 2.36 -7.03
CA LEU A 285 -12.32 3.07 -7.27
C LEU A 285 -12.70 2.90 -8.73
N PHE A 286 -13.98 2.71 -9.02
CA PHE A 286 -14.44 2.57 -10.40
C PHE A 286 -15.83 3.15 -10.63
N ALA A 287 -16.06 3.66 -11.84
CA ALA A 287 -17.36 4.17 -12.26
C ALA A 287 -17.51 4.07 -13.78
N GLY A 288 -18.74 4.12 -14.27
CA GLY A 288 -18.98 4.24 -15.70
C GLY A 288 -20.40 3.91 -16.13
N PRO A 289 -20.69 4.01 -17.45
CA PRO A 289 -22.02 3.74 -17.96
C PRO A 289 -22.36 2.25 -17.88
N VAL A 290 -23.66 1.97 -17.75
CA VAL A 290 -24.19 0.60 -17.67
C VAL A 290 -25.18 0.35 -18.79
N PHE A 291 -24.88 -0.64 -19.62
CA PHE A 291 -25.82 -1.13 -20.63
C PHE A 291 -26.62 -2.28 -20.03
N THR A 292 -27.94 -2.08 -19.90
CA THR A 292 -28.85 -3.07 -19.29
C THR A 292 -29.66 -3.76 -20.37
N LEU A 293 -29.66 -5.10 -20.34
CA LEU A 293 -30.46 -5.97 -21.21
C LEU A 293 -31.57 -6.62 -20.38
N GLY A 294 -32.81 -6.51 -20.87
CA GLY A 294 -34.01 -6.94 -20.17
C GLY A 294 -34.75 -5.78 -19.49
N THR A 295 -35.86 -6.12 -18.85
CA THR A 295 -36.70 -5.15 -18.12
C THR A 295 -36.45 -5.35 -16.63
N PRO A 296 -35.91 -4.33 -15.91
CA PRO A 296 -35.65 -4.49 -14.49
C PRO A 296 -36.92 -4.38 -13.66
N TYR A 297 -36.99 -5.18 -12.61
CA TYR A 297 -38.06 -5.19 -11.61
C TYR A 297 -37.52 -4.90 -10.21
N LEU A 298 -38.39 -4.46 -9.31
CA LEU A 298 -38.02 -4.28 -7.91
C LEU A 298 -37.71 -5.65 -7.28
N PRO A 299 -36.56 -5.83 -6.60
CA PRO A 299 -36.23 -7.07 -5.93
C PRO A 299 -37.30 -7.50 -4.93
N GLY A 300 -37.84 -8.71 -5.12
CA GLY A 300 -38.92 -9.25 -4.28
C GLY A 300 -40.33 -8.91 -4.74
N ASN A 301 -40.51 -8.07 -5.76
CA ASN A 301 -41.80 -7.77 -6.37
C ASN A 301 -41.69 -7.74 -7.91
N SER A 302 -42.04 -8.85 -8.54
CA SER A 302 -41.97 -9.04 -9.99
C SER A 302 -42.96 -8.22 -10.80
N ASP A 303 -43.92 -7.55 -10.16
CA ASP A 303 -44.94 -6.75 -10.85
C ASP A 303 -44.56 -5.27 -10.92
N GLN A 304 -43.67 -4.80 -10.02
CA GLN A 304 -43.22 -3.42 -10.00
C GLN A 304 -41.98 -3.24 -10.89
N LYS A 305 -42.19 -2.66 -12.09
CA LYS A 305 -41.11 -2.29 -13.01
C LYS A 305 -40.33 -1.10 -12.49
N ILE A 306 -39.04 -1.08 -12.80
CA ILE A 306 -38.14 0.06 -12.60
C ILE A 306 -37.40 0.36 -13.91
N GLN A 307 -36.67 1.46 -13.96
CA GLN A 307 -35.88 1.87 -15.12
C GLN A 307 -34.39 1.90 -14.77
N ALA A 308 -33.55 1.26 -15.58
CA ALA A 308 -32.09 1.36 -15.42
C ALA A 308 -31.58 2.68 -16.02
N SER A 309 -30.73 3.41 -15.28
CA SER A 309 -30.06 4.59 -15.80
C SER A 309 -28.78 4.20 -16.55
N VAL A 310 -28.55 4.81 -17.72
CA VAL A 310 -27.33 4.59 -18.52
C VAL A 310 -26.14 5.39 -17.96
N PHE A 311 -26.37 6.55 -17.32
CA PHE A 311 -25.33 7.37 -16.68
C PHE A 311 -25.90 8.14 -15.45
N PRO A 312 -25.24 8.14 -14.27
CA PRO A 312 -23.86 7.71 -13.98
C PRO A 312 -23.66 6.19 -13.90
N GLY A 313 -24.69 5.38 -14.18
CA GLY A 313 -24.57 3.95 -14.47
C GLY A 313 -24.22 3.13 -13.24
N ILE A 314 -22.92 2.99 -12.96
CA ILE A 314 -22.37 2.27 -11.81
C ILE A 314 -21.27 3.10 -11.14
N LEU A 315 -21.21 3.02 -9.81
CA LEU A 315 -20.10 3.48 -9.00
C LEU A 315 -19.75 2.39 -8.00
N GLY A 316 -18.47 2.10 -7.83
CA GLY A 316 -18.05 1.08 -6.89
C GLY A 316 -16.62 1.24 -6.40
N VAL A 317 -16.36 0.46 -5.36
CA VAL A 317 -15.09 0.37 -4.68
C VAL A 317 -14.74 -1.10 -4.52
N CYS A 318 -13.49 -1.45 -4.78
CA CYS A 318 -13.01 -2.82 -4.73
C CYS A 318 -11.79 -2.91 -3.82
N TRP A 319 -11.79 -3.95 -2.99
CA TRP A 319 -10.70 -4.37 -2.12
C TRP A 319 -10.16 -5.73 -2.55
N ASN A 320 -8.85 -5.88 -2.56
CA ASN A 320 -8.18 -7.15 -2.80
C ASN A 320 -7.36 -7.57 -1.59
N THR A 321 -7.33 -8.87 -1.29
CA THR A 321 -6.31 -9.43 -0.42
C THR A 321 -4.96 -9.41 -1.13
N PRO A 322 -3.84 -9.48 -0.38
CA PRO A 322 -2.55 -9.81 -0.98
C PRO A 322 -2.66 -11.09 -1.78
N GLY A 323 -2.16 -11.06 -3.01
CA GLY A 323 -2.21 -12.22 -3.87
C GLY A 323 -1.09 -13.20 -3.58
N PHE A 324 -1.34 -14.46 -3.90
CA PHE A 324 -0.31 -15.49 -3.94
C PHE A 324 0.15 -15.68 -5.38
N LYS A 325 1.47 -15.81 -5.55
CA LYS A 325 2.07 -16.02 -6.87
C LYS A 325 1.84 -17.46 -7.32
N ALA A 326 1.24 -17.62 -8.49
CA ALA A 326 1.10 -18.89 -9.18
C ALA A 326 1.77 -18.76 -10.56
N GLY A 327 3.06 -19.08 -10.62
CA GLY A 327 3.87 -18.90 -11.83
C GLY A 327 4.05 -17.42 -12.20
N LYS A 328 3.57 -17.02 -13.38
CA LYS A 328 3.62 -15.63 -13.89
C LYS A 328 2.40 -14.79 -13.49
N SER A 329 1.49 -15.37 -12.73
CA SER A 329 0.21 -14.77 -12.37
C SER A 329 0.12 -14.59 -10.87
N GLU A 330 -0.70 -13.63 -10.46
CA GLU A 330 -1.05 -13.41 -9.06
C GLU A 330 -2.54 -13.70 -8.87
N ILE A 331 -2.87 -14.51 -7.87
CA ILE A 331 -4.25 -14.84 -7.55
C ILE A 331 -4.57 -14.19 -6.20
N SER A 332 -5.65 -13.42 -6.14
CA SER A 332 -6.13 -12.77 -4.92
C SER A 332 -7.63 -12.98 -4.73
N PHE A 333 -8.08 -12.81 -3.50
CA PHE A 333 -9.50 -12.71 -3.21
C PHE A 333 -9.93 -11.26 -3.30
N SER A 334 -11.05 -11.00 -3.95
CA SER A 334 -11.57 -9.66 -4.20
C SER A 334 -12.97 -9.52 -3.62
N GLN A 335 -13.21 -8.36 -3.02
CA GLN A 335 -14.54 -7.91 -2.64
C GLN A 335 -14.81 -6.56 -3.27
N ASP A 336 -16.03 -6.34 -3.71
CA ASP A 336 -16.47 -5.01 -4.12
C ASP A 336 -17.82 -4.66 -3.51
N ILE A 337 -18.02 -3.36 -3.36
CA ILE A 337 -19.32 -2.76 -3.07
C ILE A 337 -19.57 -1.78 -4.19
N HIS A 338 -20.70 -1.96 -4.87
CA HIS A 338 -21.08 -1.08 -5.95
C HIS A 338 -22.55 -0.73 -5.91
N TYR A 339 -22.86 0.42 -6.46
CA TYR A 339 -24.20 0.96 -6.59
C TYR A 339 -24.52 1.19 -8.06
N THR A 340 -25.60 0.58 -8.53
CA THR A 340 -26.17 0.83 -9.86
C THR A 340 -27.41 1.71 -9.73
N VAL A 341 -27.49 2.77 -10.53
CA VAL A 341 -28.61 3.71 -10.45
C VAL A 341 -29.84 3.13 -11.15
N PHE A 342 -30.94 3.02 -10.41
CA PHE A 342 -32.27 2.71 -10.93
C PHE A 342 -33.26 3.82 -10.54
N ASN A 343 -34.22 4.07 -11.42
CA ASN A 343 -35.27 5.06 -11.28
C ASN A 343 -36.64 4.38 -11.33
N ASP A 344 -37.69 5.07 -10.90
CA ASP A 344 -39.07 4.68 -11.19
C ASP A 344 -39.36 4.84 -12.70
N THR A 345 -40.45 4.23 -13.17
CA THR A 345 -40.82 4.22 -14.61
C THR A 345 -41.17 5.61 -15.17
N ASP A 346 -41.44 6.59 -14.31
CA ASP A 346 -41.65 8.00 -14.66
C ASP A 346 -40.33 8.79 -14.72
N GLY A 347 -39.19 8.14 -14.47
CA GLY A 347 -37.86 8.74 -14.44
C GLY A 347 -37.48 9.36 -13.09
N SER A 348 -38.37 9.36 -12.10
CA SER A 348 -38.07 9.87 -10.75
C SER A 348 -37.15 8.94 -9.97
N ALA A 349 -36.47 9.49 -8.95
CA ALA A 349 -35.58 8.69 -8.11
C ALA A 349 -36.39 7.75 -7.20
N LEU A 350 -35.94 6.50 -7.09
CA LEU A 350 -36.50 5.55 -6.13
C LEU A 350 -36.35 6.09 -4.69
N SER A 351 -37.28 5.72 -3.82
CA SER A 351 -37.15 6.01 -2.39
C SER A 351 -35.84 5.40 -1.83
N PRO A 352 -35.23 5.97 -0.77
CA PRO A 352 -33.91 5.53 -0.31
C PRO A 352 -33.80 4.02 -0.06
N LEU A 353 -34.79 3.40 0.58
CA LEU A 353 -34.78 1.95 0.82
C LEU A 353 -34.90 1.14 -0.47
N LYS A 354 -35.77 1.55 -1.40
CA LYS A 354 -35.91 0.88 -2.71
C LYS A 354 -34.61 1.01 -3.51
N SER A 355 -34.02 2.20 -3.53
CA SER A 355 -32.73 2.48 -4.16
C SER A 355 -31.60 1.61 -3.59
N LEU A 356 -31.48 1.50 -2.26
CA LEU A 356 -30.49 0.61 -1.62
C LEU A 356 -30.77 -0.86 -1.96
N ALA A 357 -32.03 -1.27 -1.86
CA ALA A 357 -32.45 -2.63 -2.14
C ALA A 357 -32.21 -3.03 -3.59
N THR A 358 -32.39 -2.11 -4.56
CA THR A 358 -32.18 -2.36 -6.00
C THR A 358 -30.73 -2.24 -6.40
N GLY A 359 -30.09 -1.16 -5.96
CA GLY A 359 -28.86 -0.65 -6.56
C GLY A 359 -27.59 -1.09 -5.85
N ILE A 360 -27.59 -1.23 -4.52
CA ILE A 360 -26.41 -1.71 -3.80
C ILE A 360 -26.24 -3.20 -4.04
N VAL A 361 -25.03 -3.59 -4.41
CA VAL A 361 -24.61 -4.98 -4.55
C VAL A 361 -23.23 -5.11 -3.93
N PHE A 362 -23.04 -6.21 -3.23
CA PHE A 362 -21.75 -6.65 -2.73
C PHE A 362 -21.31 -7.84 -3.58
N SER A 363 -20.07 -7.85 -4.04
CA SER A 363 -19.53 -8.97 -4.79
C SER A 363 -18.31 -9.54 -4.08
N SER A 364 -18.21 -10.87 -4.05
CA SER A 364 -17.07 -11.61 -3.50
C SER A 364 -16.57 -12.59 -4.55
N GLY A 365 -15.27 -12.61 -4.82
CA GLY A 365 -14.73 -13.41 -5.92
C GLY A 365 -13.23 -13.63 -5.90
N ILE A 366 -12.76 -14.34 -6.92
CA ILE A 366 -11.33 -14.59 -7.15
C ILE A 366 -10.89 -13.71 -8.30
N ARG A 367 -9.78 -12.99 -8.11
CA ARG A 367 -9.10 -12.21 -9.13
C ARG A 367 -7.80 -12.87 -9.51
N VAL A 368 -7.52 -12.87 -10.81
CA VAL A 368 -6.25 -13.30 -11.37
C VAL A 368 -5.64 -12.15 -12.15
N THR A 369 -4.42 -11.80 -11.81
CA THR A 369 -3.69 -10.65 -12.35
C THR A 369 -2.45 -11.12 -13.12
N PHE A 370 -2.22 -10.53 -14.28
CA PHE A 370 -1.13 -10.85 -15.18
C PHE A 370 -0.46 -9.56 -15.69
N PRO A 371 0.88 -9.46 -15.70
CA PRO A 371 1.55 -8.40 -16.45
C PRO A 371 1.32 -8.63 -17.95
N LEU A 372 0.87 -7.64 -18.72
CA LEU A 372 0.49 -7.87 -20.14
C LEU A 372 1.63 -8.50 -20.97
N LYS A 373 2.88 -8.17 -20.64
CA LYS A 373 4.08 -8.75 -21.26
C LYS A 373 4.13 -10.29 -21.19
N SER A 374 3.49 -10.92 -20.21
CA SER A 374 3.46 -12.38 -20.07
C SER A 374 2.45 -13.06 -21.00
N LEU A 375 1.49 -12.32 -21.58
CA LEU A 375 0.45 -12.83 -22.47
C LEU A 375 0.85 -12.76 -23.96
N LEU A 376 1.86 -11.95 -24.31
CA LEU A 376 2.31 -11.70 -25.69
C LEU A 376 3.54 -12.55 -26.10
N LYS A 377 3.92 -13.54 -25.29
CA LYS A 377 4.97 -14.52 -25.56
C LYS A 377 4.38 -15.92 -25.43
#